data_AF-A0A5N6N186-F1
#
_entry.id   AF-A0A5N6N186-F1
#
_cell.length_a   1.000
_cell.length_b   1.000
_cell.length_c   1.000
_cell.angle_alpha   90.00
_cell.angle_beta   90.00
_cell.angle_gamma   90.00
#
_symmetry.space_group_name_H-M   'P 1'
#
loop_
_entity.id
_entity.type
_entity.pdbx_description
1 polymer ?
#
loop_
_entity_poly.entity_id
_entity_poly.type
_entity_poly.pdbx_seq_one_letter_code
_entity_poly.pdbx_strand_id
1 'polypeptide(L)'
;MYAMPPYPYLATDYGTQLSLFTHYMWIGGFLIVGVAVHAAIFMVRDYDPTTRYSDLLDRVLRHRDAIISHLNWACIFLGFHSFGLYIYNDTMSALGHPQDMFSDTAIQLQPVFAQWIQNTHALAPGATAPRATASTSVLFARSSRLIPDKANLGFRFPCDGPGRGGGTCQVSAWDHVFLGLFWMYTVISVVIFHLSWKMQSDVWGSISDQGVVTHITGGNFAQSSITINGWLRDFLWAQASQNGYIMA
;
A
#
# COMPACT_ATOMS: atom_id res chain seq x y z
N MET A 1 2.64 -11.93 -2.74
CA MET A 1 3.41 -12.97 -2.01
C MET A 1 2.78 -13.29 -0.66
N TYR A 2 2.38 -12.29 0.14
CA TYR A 2 1.83 -12.55 1.47
C TYR A 2 0.57 -13.45 1.49
N ALA A 3 -0.40 -13.22 0.61
CA ALA A 3 -1.63 -14.01 0.53
C ALA A 3 -1.51 -15.35 -0.24
N MET A 4 -0.39 -15.55 -0.95
CA MET A 4 -0.09 -16.79 -1.69
C MET A 4 1.41 -17.06 -1.53
N PRO A 5 1.86 -17.61 -0.40
CA PRO A 5 3.27 -17.85 -0.11
C PRO A 5 3.88 -18.84 -1.12
N PRO A 6 4.84 -18.42 -1.97
CA PRO A 6 5.34 -19.27 -3.05
C PRO A 6 6.48 -20.20 -2.62
N TYR A 7 7.03 -20.04 -1.41
CA TYR A 7 8.17 -20.80 -0.91
C TYR A 7 7.78 -21.70 0.28
N PRO A 8 8.38 -22.91 0.41
CA PRO A 8 8.15 -23.79 1.55
C PRO A 8 8.45 -23.08 2.87
N TYR A 9 7.61 -23.31 3.89
CA TYR A 9 7.72 -22.76 5.25
C TYR A 9 7.67 -21.22 5.37
N LEU A 10 7.53 -20.49 4.25
CA LEU A 10 7.42 -19.03 4.26
C LEU A 10 6.15 -18.55 4.95
N ALA A 11 5.05 -19.32 4.89
CA ALA A 11 3.77 -18.92 5.49
C ALA A 11 3.85 -18.79 7.02
N THR A 12 4.69 -19.60 7.67
CA THR A 12 4.87 -19.64 9.13
C THR A 12 5.99 -18.73 9.62
N ASP A 13 6.86 -18.25 8.72
CA ASP A 13 7.87 -17.25 9.03
C ASP A 13 7.29 -15.84 8.86
N TYR A 14 6.64 -15.36 9.93
CA TYR A 14 5.97 -14.06 9.95
C TYR A 14 6.92 -12.88 9.71
N GLY A 15 8.16 -12.98 10.20
CA GLY A 15 9.19 -11.94 10.03
C GLY A 15 9.57 -11.79 8.56
N THR A 16 9.82 -12.90 7.87
CA THR A 16 10.12 -12.88 6.44
C THR A 16 8.92 -12.40 5.62
N GLN A 17 7.69 -12.79 5.95
CA GLN A 17 6.47 -12.31 5.27
C GLN A 17 6.32 -10.79 5.37
N LEU A 18 6.43 -10.24 6.59
CA LEU A 18 6.31 -8.81 6.82
C LEU A 18 7.44 -8.03 6.12
N SER A 19 8.66 -8.54 6.21
CA SER A 19 9.84 -7.93 5.60
C SER A 19 9.74 -7.89 4.07
N LEU A 20 9.39 -9.01 3.45
CA LEU A 20 9.21 -9.09 2.00
C LEU A 20 8.12 -8.14 1.52
N PHE A 21 6.95 -8.14 2.17
CA PHE A 21 5.88 -7.24 1.77
C PHE A 21 6.30 -5.77 1.87
N THR A 22 6.87 -5.38 3.01
CA THR A 22 7.34 -4.02 3.27
C THR A 22 8.37 -3.59 2.23
N HIS A 23 9.34 -4.46 1.97
CA HIS A 23 10.41 -4.20 1.01
C HIS A 23 9.88 -3.97 -0.41
N TYR A 24 9.02 -4.85 -0.91
CA TYR A 24 8.46 -4.71 -2.25
C TYR A 24 7.49 -3.53 -2.39
N MET A 25 6.76 -3.18 -1.33
CA MET A 25 5.93 -1.98 -1.33
C MET A 25 6.79 -0.72 -1.49
N TRP A 26 7.86 -0.59 -0.71
CA TRP A 26 8.78 0.54 -0.84
C TRP A 26 9.42 0.62 -2.23
N ILE A 27 9.95 -0.51 -2.75
CA ILE A 27 10.52 -0.55 -4.10
C ILE A 27 9.49 -0.11 -5.14
N GLY A 28 8.27 -0.65 -5.09
CA GLY A 28 7.20 -0.27 -6.00
C GLY A 28 6.88 1.22 -5.93
N GLY A 29 6.79 1.78 -4.73
CA GLY A 29 6.61 3.21 -4.49
C GLY A 29 7.66 4.09 -5.14
N PHE A 30 8.93 3.78 -4.90
CA PHE A 30 10.05 4.52 -5.50
C PHE A 30 10.04 4.44 -7.02
N LEU A 31 9.73 3.28 -7.60
CA LEU A 31 9.63 3.12 -9.05
C LEU A 31 8.47 3.92 -9.65
N ILE A 32 7.30 3.96 -8.99
CA ILE A 32 6.15 4.76 -9.44
C ILE A 32 6.49 6.24 -9.46
N VAL A 33 7.08 6.77 -8.38
CA VAL A 33 7.54 8.17 -8.36
C VAL A 33 8.61 8.38 -9.43
N GLY A 34 9.52 7.44 -9.62
CA GLY A 34 10.53 7.45 -10.68
C GLY A 34 9.94 7.57 -12.09
N VAL A 35 8.82 6.90 -12.38
CA VAL A 35 8.12 7.04 -13.67
C VAL A 35 7.61 8.47 -13.86
N ALA A 36 7.01 9.08 -12.82
CA ALA A 36 6.54 10.45 -12.88
C ALA A 36 7.70 11.45 -13.11
N VAL A 37 8.86 11.21 -12.51
CA VAL A 37 10.09 11.98 -12.75
C VAL A 37 10.48 11.92 -14.24
N HIS A 38 10.59 10.72 -14.80
CA HIS A 38 11.02 10.55 -16.19
C HIS A 38 10.00 11.11 -17.18
N ALA A 39 8.70 11.02 -16.88
CA ALA A 39 7.66 11.67 -17.67
C ALA A 39 7.82 13.19 -17.68
N ALA A 40 8.12 13.81 -16.54
CA ALA A 40 8.39 15.25 -16.48
C ALA A 40 9.67 15.64 -17.23
N ILE A 41 10.73 14.83 -17.13
CA ILE A 41 11.98 15.04 -17.88
C ILE A 41 11.70 15.01 -19.39
N PHE A 42 10.94 14.01 -19.86
CA PHE A 42 10.51 13.91 -21.26
C PHE A 42 9.74 15.16 -21.70
N MET A 43 8.78 15.64 -20.90
CA MET A 43 8.00 16.84 -21.20
C MET A 43 8.85 18.12 -21.31
N VAL A 44 9.99 18.18 -20.63
CA VAL A 44 10.90 19.34 -20.66
C VAL A 44 11.92 19.23 -21.78
N ARG A 45 12.46 18.03 -22.04
CA ARG A 45 13.61 17.84 -22.94
C ARG A 45 13.24 17.41 -24.35
N ASP A 46 12.27 16.50 -24.47
CA ASP A 46 12.05 15.73 -25.69
C ASP A 46 10.66 15.98 -26.32
N TYR A 47 9.77 16.68 -25.62
CA TYR A 47 8.45 17.04 -26.14
C TYR A 47 8.54 18.19 -27.15
N ASP A 48 8.08 17.94 -28.37
CA ASP A 48 7.95 18.94 -29.44
C ASP A 48 6.48 19.10 -29.86
N PRO A 49 5.85 20.26 -29.62
CA PRO A 49 4.44 20.50 -29.96
C PRO A 49 4.17 20.52 -31.47
N THR A 50 5.20 20.72 -32.31
CA THR A 50 5.03 20.77 -33.77
C THR A 50 4.85 19.38 -34.37
N THR A 51 5.42 18.35 -33.73
CA THR A 51 5.34 16.96 -34.20
C THR A 51 4.16 16.19 -33.61
N ARG A 52 3.52 16.72 -32.57
CA ARG A 52 2.45 16.07 -31.79
C ARG A 52 1.09 16.80 -31.85
N TYR A 53 0.84 17.53 -32.92
CA TYR A 53 -0.39 18.31 -33.06
C TYR A 53 -1.65 17.42 -33.09
N SER A 54 -2.62 17.73 -32.23
CA SER A 54 -3.93 17.05 -32.13
C SER A 54 -3.88 15.55 -31.79
N ASP A 55 -2.75 15.04 -31.29
CA ASP A 55 -2.67 13.69 -30.73
C ASP A 55 -3.32 13.61 -29.33
N LEU A 56 -3.27 12.44 -28.69
CA LEU A 56 -3.85 12.26 -27.36
C LEU A 56 -3.16 13.12 -26.29
N LEU A 57 -1.84 13.30 -26.39
CA LEU A 57 -1.06 14.05 -25.41
C LEU A 57 -1.40 15.55 -25.50
N ASP A 58 -1.46 16.10 -26.71
CA ASP A 58 -1.87 17.49 -26.95
C ASP A 58 -3.28 17.77 -26.40
N ARG A 59 -4.23 16.85 -26.62
CA ARG A 59 -5.60 16.98 -26.10
C ARG A 59 -5.64 17.00 -24.57
N VAL A 60 -4.85 16.15 -23.91
CA VAL A 60 -4.75 16.12 -22.45
C VAL A 60 -4.16 17.44 -21.92
N LEU A 61 -3.09 17.95 -22.55
CA LEU A 61 -2.46 19.21 -22.14
C LEU A 61 -3.40 20.41 -22.28
N ARG A 62 -4.24 20.44 -23.33
CA ARG A 62 -5.25 21.50 -23.54
C ARG A 62 -6.36 21.53 -22.48
N HIS A 63 -6.59 20.43 -21.77
CA HIS A 63 -7.59 20.34 -20.71
C HIS A 63 -6.98 20.11 -19.31
N ARG A 64 -5.68 20.35 -19.14
CA ARG A 64 -4.95 20.08 -17.89
C ARG A 64 -5.58 20.72 -16.66
N ASP A 65 -6.11 21.94 -16.78
CA ASP A 65 -6.68 22.67 -15.64
C ASP A 65 -7.98 22.00 -15.15
N ALA A 66 -8.78 21.47 -16.07
CA ALA A 66 -9.97 20.70 -15.74
C ALA A 66 -9.60 19.36 -15.07
N ILE A 67 -8.57 18.67 -15.57
CA ILE A 67 -8.09 17.41 -14.97
C ILE A 67 -7.60 17.66 -13.54
N ILE A 68 -6.77 18.68 -13.34
CA ILE A 68 -6.20 19.02 -12.02
C ILE A 68 -7.29 19.46 -11.05
N SER A 69 -8.27 20.25 -11.48
CA SER A 69 -9.35 20.72 -10.60
C SER A 69 -10.28 19.59 -10.14
N HIS A 70 -10.62 18.65 -11.02
CA HIS A 70 -11.42 17.47 -10.65
C HIS A 70 -10.64 16.53 -9.72
N LEU A 71 -9.34 16.33 -9.98
CA LEU A 71 -8.50 15.53 -9.08
C LEU A 71 -8.40 16.18 -7.70
N ASN A 72 -8.24 17.51 -7.62
CA ASN A 72 -8.24 18.23 -6.36
C ASN A 72 -9.57 18.04 -5.59
N TRP A 73 -10.70 18.19 -6.27
CA TRP A 73 -12.02 17.93 -5.67
C TRP A 73 -12.12 16.50 -5.13
N ALA A 74 -11.69 15.51 -5.93
CA ALA A 74 -11.72 14.11 -5.52
C ALA A 74 -10.83 13.84 -4.30
N CYS A 75 -9.62 14.41 -4.24
CA CYS A 75 -8.72 14.28 -3.10
C CYS A 75 -9.32 14.87 -1.81
N ILE A 76 -9.95 16.05 -1.92
CA ILE A 76 -10.65 16.68 -0.78
C ILE A 76 -11.81 15.81 -0.32
N PHE A 77 -12.64 15.35 -1.26
CA PHE A 77 -13.76 14.46 -0.97
C PHE A 77 -13.31 13.19 -0.25
N LEU A 78 -12.28 12.51 -0.78
CA LEU A 78 -11.71 11.31 -0.18
C LEU A 78 -11.15 11.59 1.21
N GLY A 79 -10.45 12.71 1.43
CA GLY A 79 -9.94 13.09 2.74
C GLY A 79 -11.05 13.24 3.79
N PHE A 80 -12.12 13.97 3.48
CA PHE A 80 -13.25 14.14 4.38
C PHE A 80 -14.03 12.85 4.64
N HIS A 81 -14.21 12.00 3.64
CA HIS A 81 -15.01 10.77 3.74
C HIS A 81 -14.19 9.51 4.05
N SER A 82 -12.90 9.66 4.38
CA SER A 82 -12.06 8.58 4.92
C SER A 82 -11.46 8.99 6.25
N PHE A 83 -10.42 9.83 6.24
CA PHE A 83 -9.76 10.32 7.46
C PHE A 83 -10.71 11.10 8.38
N GLY A 84 -11.66 11.85 7.82
CA GLY A 84 -12.70 12.52 8.61
C GLY A 84 -13.56 11.56 9.45
N LEU A 85 -13.78 10.31 8.99
CA LEU A 85 -14.52 9.30 9.75
C LEU A 85 -13.75 8.84 10.99
N TYR A 86 -12.41 8.80 10.92
CA TYR A 86 -11.58 8.47 12.07
C TYR A 86 -11.67 9.55 13.15
N ILE A 87 -11.57 10.83 12.76
CA ILE A 87 -11.72 11.97 13.69
C ILE A 87 -13.12 11.97 14.31
N TYR A 88 -14.15 11.69 13.50
CA TYR A 88 -15.52 11.55 13.99
C TYR A 88 -15.61 10.44 15.03
N ASN A 89 -15.06 9.25 14.76
CA ASN A 89 -15.06 8.13 15.69
C ASN A 89 -14.26 8.43 16.97
N ASP A 90 -13.11 9.09 16.91
CA ASP A 90 -12.37 9.55 18.09
C ASP A 90 -13.23 10.49 18.94
N THR A 91 -13.95 11.40 18.30
CA THR A 91 -14.83 12.36 18.98
C THR A 91 -16.02 11.66 19.63
N MET A 92 -16.72 10.78 18.90
CA MET A 92 -17.87 10.04 19.44
C MET A 92 -17.46 9.11 20.58
N SER A 93 -16.30 8.44 20.46
CA SER A 93 -15.74 7.63 21.53
C SER A 93 -15.41 8.47 22.77
N ALA A 94 -14.74 9.62 22.60
CA ALA A 94 -14.37 10.51 23.69
C ALA A 94 -15.59 11.14 24.39
N LEU A 95 -16.67 11.40 23.66
CA LEU A 95 -17.94 11.88 24.21
C LEU A 95 -18.75 10.79 24.93
N GLY A 96 -18.33 9.52 24.86
CA GLY A 96 -19.06 8.40 25.47
C GLY A 96 -20.28 7.96 24.65
N HIS A 97 -20.26 8.19 23.34
CA HIS A 97 -21.31 7.84 22.38
C HIS A 97 -20.87 6.70 21.43
N PRO A 98 -20.57 5.48 21.93
CA PRO A 98 -20.10 4.38 21.07
C PRO A 98 -21.15 3.87 20.07
N GLN A 99 -22.45 4.07 20.36
CA GLN A 99 -23.55 3.72 19.46
C GLN A 99 -23.63 4.59 18.21
N ASP A 100 -23.00 5.77 18.23
CA ASP A 100 -23.01 6.73 17.12
C ASP A 100 -21.74 6.61 16.26
N MET A 101 -20.84 5.66 16.57
CA MET A 101 -19.60 5.41 15.84
C MET A 101 -19.82 4.61 14.56
N PHE A 102 -18.96 4.84 13.57
CA PHE A 102 -18.82 3.94 12.42
C PHE A 102 -18.03 2.70 12.85
N SER A 103 -18.73 1.59 13.04
CA SER A 103 -18.16 0.31 13.50
C SER A 103 -19.05 -0.87 13.11
N ASP A 104 -18.55 -2.09 13.28
CA ASP A 104 -19.31 -3.31 12.99
C ASP A 104 -20.52 -3.51 13.92
N THR A 105 -20.53 -2.89 15.10
CA THR A 105 -21.61 -3.07 16.09
C THR A 105 -22.59 -1.89 16.15
N ALA A 106 -22.27 -0.79 15.50
CA ALA A 106 -23.07 0.43 15.47
C ALA A 106 -23.41 0.80 14.02
N ILE A 107 -22.90 1.92 13.49
CA ILE A 107 -23.16 2.34 12.12
C ILE A 107 -22.18 1.63 11.17
N GLN A 108 -22.67 0.62 10.46
CA GLN A 108 -21.82 -0.25 9.66
C GLN A 108 -21.51 0.35 8.28
N LEU A 109 -20.24 0.32 7.90
CA LEU A 109 -19.76 0.61 6.54
C LEU A 109 -19.09 -0.64 5.96
N GLN A 110 -19.91 -1.59 5.51
CA GLN A 110 -19.40 -2.88 5.03
C GLN A 110 -18.83 -2.79 3.60
N PRO A 111 -17.69 -3.43 3.30
CA PRO A 111 -17.13 -3.50 1.96
C PRO A 111 -17.82 -4.59 1.12
N VAL A 112 -19.11 -4.40 0.82
CA VAL A 112 -19.99 -5.41 0.17
C VAL A 112 -19.40 -5.94 -1.14
N PHE A 113 -18.79 -5.08 -1.96
CA PHE A 113 -18.17 -5.51 -3.21
C PHE A 113 -16.94 -6.39 -2.99
N ALA A 114 -16.11 -6.11 -1.97
CA ALA A 114 -14.97 -6.95 -1.66
C ALA A 114 -15.42 -8.32 -1.15
N GLN A 115 -16.44 -8.36 -0.28
CA GLN A 115 -17.06 -9.61 0.20
C GLN A 115 -17.64 -10.43 -0.95
N TRP A 116 -18.32 -9.79 -1.89
CA TRP A 116 -18.86 -10.44 -3.09
C TRP A 116 -17.76 -11.05 -3.98
N ILE A 117 -16.66 -10.32 -4.20
CA ILE A 117 -15.50 -10.84 -4.95
C ILE A 117 -14.87 -12.02 -4.21
N GLN A 118 -14.69 -11.91 -2.88
CA GLN A 118 -14.15 -13.00 -2.05
C GLN A 118 -15.00 -14.27 -2.15
N ASN A 119 -16.33 -14.14 -2.06
CA ASN A 119 -17.25 -15.27 -2.20
C ASN A 119 -17.15 -15.91 -3.58
N THR A 120 -17.05 -15.10 -4.64
CA THR A 120 -16.90 -15.59 -6.01
C THR A 120 -15.59 -16.38 -6.17
N HIS A 121 -14.49 -15.89 -5.62
CA HIS A 121 -13.19 -16.58 -5.67
C HIS A 121 -13.17 -17.85 -4.82
N ALA A 122 -13.79 -17.83 -3.63
CA ALA A 122 -13.87 -18.99 -2.74
C ALA A 122 -14.67 -20.15 -3.38
N LEU A 123 -15.70 -19.82 -4.17
CA LEU A 123 -16.55 -20.79 -4.86
C LEU A 123 -16.04 -21.17 -6.27
N ALA A 124 -14.92 -20.60 -6.73
CA ALA A 124 -14.41 -20.84 -8.07
C ALA A 124 -13.91 -22.29 -8.30
N PRO A 125 -13.18 -22.95 -7.38
CA PRO A 125 -12.69 -24.31 -7.60
C PRO A 125 -13.83 -25.31 -7.84
N GLY A 126 -13.74 -26.09 -8.91
CA GLY A 126 -14.77 -27.07 -9.28
C GLY A 126 -16.01 -26.49 -9.98
N ALA A 127 -16.14 -25.16 -10.05
CA ALA A 127 -17.18 -24.47 -10.82
C ALA A 127 -16.55 -23.67 -11.97
N THR A 128 -16.25 -22.40 -11.75
CA THR A 128 -15.67 -21.51 -12.77
C THR A 128 -14.19 -21.78 -13.02
N ALA A 129 -13.51 -22.49 -12.12
CA ALA A 129 -12.13 -22.95 -12.27
C ALA A 129 -11.98 -24.45 -11.93
N PRO A 130 -12.39 -25.37 -12.83
CA PRO A 130 -12.47 -26.81 -12.54
C PRO A 130 -11.13 -27.48 -12.21
N ARG A 131 -9.99 -26.89 -12.62
CA ARG A 131 -8.63 -27.46 -12.45
C ARG A 131 -7.70 -26.61 -11.58
N ALA A 132 -8.22 -25.62 -10.84
CA ALA A 132 -7.41 -24.71 -10.03
C ALA A 132 -6.58 -25.41 -8.93
N THR A 133 -6.90 -26.65 -8.58
CA THR A 133 -6.19 -27.47 -7.59
C THR A 133 -5.04 -28.31 -8.18
N ALA A 134 -4.77 -28.25 -9.49
CA ALA A 134 -3.65 -28.96 -10.13
C ALA A 134 -2.33 -28.14 -10.03
N SER A 135 -1.22 -28.78 -9.62
CA SER A 135 0.06 -28.13 -9.35
C SER A 135 0.78 -27.59 -10.60
N THR A 136 1.33 -26.37 -10.52
CA THR A 136 1.95 -25.61 -11.64
C THR A 136 3.49 -25.52 -11.59
N SER A 137 4.17 -26.19 -10.66
CA SER A 137 5.53 -25.80 -10.21
C SER A 137 6.74 -26.36 -10.98
N VAL A 138 6.61 -26.99 -12.15
CA VAL A 138 7.74 -27.76 -12.73
C VAL A 138 8.58 -26.98 -13.77
N LEU A 139 8.13 -25.83 -14.30
CA LEU A 139 8.65 -25.32 -15.59
C LEU A 139 9.50 -24.04 -15.59
N PHE A 140 9.63 -23.25 -14.51
CA PHE A 140 10.18 -21.87 -14.61
C PHE A 140 11.37 -21.53 -13.68
N ALA A 141 12.03 -22.52 -13.10
CA ALA A 141 13.06 -22.27 -12.07
C ALA A 141 14.47 -21.92 -12.61
N ARG A 142 14.81 -22.23 -13.88
CA ARG A 142 16.17 -22.02 -14.42
C ARG A 142 16.28 -20.95 -15.51
N SER A 143 15.18 -20.64 -16.18
CA SER A 143 15.13 -19.62 -17.22
C SER A 143 13.66 -19.26 -17.50
N SER A 144 13.43 -18.07 -18.04
CA SER A 144 12.13 -17.73 -18.63
C SER A 144 12.37 -17.22 -20.04
N ARG A 145 11.36 -17.31 -20.92
CA ARG A 145 11.43 -16.75 -22.28
C ARG A 145 11.78 -15.25 -22.29
N LEU A 146 11.57 -14.56 -21.17
CA LEU A 146 11.78 -13.12 -21.02
C LEU A 146 13.19 -12.77 -20.51
N ILE A 147 13.85 -13.64 -19.72
CA ILE A 147 15.18 -13.39 -19.11
C ILE A 147 15.94 -14.73 -19.00
N PRO A 148 16.87 -15.02 -19.92
CA PRO A 148 17.63 -16.28 -19.96
C PRO A 148 18.73 -16.42 -18.90
N ASP A 149 19.28 -15.30 -18.44
CA ASP A 149 20.52 -15.17 -17.68
C ASP A 149 20.33 -14.27 -16.47
N LYS A 150 19.21 -14.52 -15.79
CA LYS A 150 18.70 -13.83 -14.59
C LYS A 150 19.66 -13.80 -13.39
N ALA A 151 20.81 -14.47 -13.48
CA ALA A 151 21.79 -14.64 -12.40
C ALA A 151 22.87 -13.52 -12.32
N ASN A 152 23.00 -12.65 -13.32
CA ASN A 152 24.31 -12.00 -13.60
C ASN A 152 24.39 -10.46 -13.57
N LEU A 153 23.41 -9.72 -13.05
CA LEU A 153 23.43 -8.26 -13.20
C LEU A 153 23.33 -7.50 -11.88
N GLY A 154 24.46 -6.92 -11.45
CA GLY A 154 24.55 -5.83 -10.48
C GLY A 154 25.07 -4.56 -11.16
N PHE A 155 24.83 -3.38 -10.58
CA PHE A 155 25.39 -2.11 -11.08
C PHE A 155 25.34 -1.02 -9.97
N ARG A 156 26.41 -0.23 -9.77
CA ARG A 156 26.55 0.75 -8.67
C ARG A 156 27.32 2.03 -9.11
N PHE A 157 27.03 3.16 -8.43
CA PHE A 157 27.77 4.44 -8.08
C PHE A 157 28.22 5.48 -9.19
N PRO A 158 28.59 6.77 -8.89
CA PRO A 158 27.88 7.94 -8.27
C PRO A 158 28.27 9.39 -8.82
N CYS A 159 27.72 10.45 -8.17
CA CYS A 159 28.12 11.91 -8.02
C CYS A 159 28.18 12.86 -9.27
N ASP A 160 28.19 14.22 -9.27
CA ASP A 160 28.54 15.33 -8.33
C ASP A 160 28.07 16.75 -8.85
N GLY A 161 27.76 17.71 -7.95
CA GLY A 161 28.11 19.15 -8.09
C GLY A 161 27.14 20.23 -8.66
N PRO A 162 27.29 21.54 -8.35
CA PRO A 162 26.24 22.32 -7.65
C PRO A 162 25.83 23.73 -8.20
N GLY A 163 24.58 24.13 -7.91
CA GLY A 163 24.21 25.41 -7.25
C GLY A 163 23.93 26.71 -8.05
N ARG A 164 22.83 27.42 -7.71
CA ARG A 164 22.77 28.81 -7.16
C ARG A 164 21.33 29.36 -7.09
N GLY A 165 20.98 29.97 -5.94
CA GLY A 165 19.61 30.24 -5.50
C GLY A 165 19.10 31.68 -5.65
N GLY A 166 17.77 31.82 -5.52
CA GLY A 166 16.99 33.06 -5.55
C GLY A 166 15.46 32.83 -5.60
N GLY A 167 14.83 32.49 -4.47
CA GLY A 167 13.38 32.69 -4.16
C GLY A 167 12.30 32.35 -5.20
N THR A 168 12.18 31.09 -5.62
CA THR A 168 11.11 30.51 -6.47
C THR A 168 10.73 29.12 -5.98
N CYS A 169 10.46 29.01 -4.67
CA CYS A 169 10.40 27.71 -4.00
C CYS A 169 9.29 26.82 -4.55
N GLN A 170 9.65 25.59 -4.90
CA GLN A 170 8.76 24.46 -5.18
C GLN A 170 7.93 24.46 -6.48
N VAL A 171 8.29 25.26 -7.49
CA VAL A 171 7.55 25.29 -8.77
C VAL A 171 8.03 24.27 -9.80
N SER A 172 9.23 23.72 -9.64
CA SER A 172 9.79 22.80 -10.63
C SER A 172 9.13 21.43 -10.57
N ALA A 173 9.18 20.69 -11.67
CA ALA A 173 8.75 19.28 -11.65
C ALA A 173 9.57 18.44 -10.66
N TRP A 174 10.82 18.83 -10.37
CA TRP A 174 11.64 18.19 -9.35
C TRP A 174 11.12 18.45 -7.93
N ASP A 175 10.56 19.63 -7.68
CA ASP A 175 9.93 19.93 -6.39
C ASP A 175 8.59 19.19 -6.21
N HIS A 176 7.87 18.95 -7.30
CA HIS A 176 6.68 18.08 -7.29
C HIS A 176 7.06 16.62 -7.02
N VAL A 177 8.22 16.17 -7.50
CA VAL A 177 8.78 14.85 -7.15
C VAL A 177 9.15 14.79 -5.68
N PHE A 178 9.80 15.83 -5.15
CA PHE A 178 10.12 15.92 -3.73
C PHE A 178 8.87 15.81 -2.87
N LEU A 179 7.82 16.59 -3.16
CA LEU A 179 6.53 16.49 -2.47
C LEU A 179 5.88 15.10 -2.67
N GLY A 180 5.98 14.56 -3.89
CA GLY A 180 5.50 13.22 -4.22
C GLY A 180 6.17 12.11 -3.42
N LEU A 181 7.45 12.25 -3.05
CA LEU A 181 8.15 11.30 -2.18
C LEU A 181 7.58 11.29 -0.75
N PHE A 182 7.20 12.44 -0.19
CA PHE A 182 6.55 12.49 1.13
C PHE A 182 5.17 11.85 1.09
N TRP A 183 4.37 12.14 0.08
CA TRP A 183 3.05 11.51 -0.07
C TRP A 183 3.16 10.00 -0.30
N MET A 184 4.12 9.57 -1.12
CA MET A 184 4.44 8.16 -1.31
C MET A 184 4.83 7.52 0.02
N TYR A 185 5.68 8.18 0.82
CA TYR A 185 6.04 7.73 2.16
C TYR A 185 4.82 7.56 3.06
N THR A 186 3.91 8.54 3.09
CA THR A 186 2.68 8.47 3.87
C THR A 186 1.78 7.31 3.45
N VAL A 187 1.54 7.17 2.13
CA VAL A 187 0.69 6.09 1.60
C VAL A 187 1.27 4.72 1.95
N ILE A 188 2.57 4.51 1.71
CA ILE A 188 3.20 3.21 1.93
C ILE A 188 3.29 2.89 3.42
N SER A 189 3.58 3.87 4.27
CA SER A 189 3.59 3.68 5.72
C SER A 189 2.23 3.23 6.24
N VAL A 190 1.14 3.89 5.82
CA VAL A 190 -0.22 3.50 6.21
C VAL A 190 -0.58 2.10 5.70
N VAL A 191 -0.20 1.75 4.46
CA VAL A 191 -0.43 0.40 3.90
C VAL A 191 0.32 -0.68 4.67
N ILE A 192 1.57 -0.43 5.05
CA ILE A 192 2.38 -1.40 5.81
C ILE A 192 1.87 -1.52 7.24
N PHE A 193 1.50 -0.42 7.90
CA PHE A 193 0.89 -0.46 9.22
C PHE A 193 -0.44 -1.22 9.21
N HIS A 194 -1.27 -0.98 8.20
CA HIS A 194 -2.49 -1.75 7.98
C HIS A 194 -2.20 -3.24 7.83
N LEU A 195 -1.25 -3.64 6.96
CA LEU A 195 -0.92 -5.05 6.83
C LEU A 195 -0.41 -5.63 8.15
N SER A 196 0.56 -4.97 8.79
CA SER A 196 1.20 -5.46 10.01
C SER A 196 0.16 -5.71 11.10
N TRP A 197 -0.71 -4.74 11.36
CA TRP A 197 -1.73 -4.89 12.39
C TRP A 197 -2.78 -5.92 12.01
N LYS A 198 -3.31 -5.88 10.77
CA LYS A 198 -4.34 -6.81 10.33
C LYS A 198 -3.85 -8.27 10.38
N MET A 199 -2.61 -8.52 9.96
CA MET A 199 -2.03 -9.85 10.00
C MET A 199 -1.82 -10.33 11.43
N GLN A 200 -1.29 -9.51 12.33
CA GLN A 200 -1.09 -9.92 13.73
C GLN A 200 -2.41 -10.09 14.51
N SER A 201 -3.43 -9.32 14.16
CA SER A 201 -4.70 -9.32 14.88
C SER A 201 -5.64 -10.44 14.46
N ASP A 202 -5.72 -10.71 13.15
CA ASP A 202 -6.79 -11.56 12.59
C ASP A 202 -6.29 -12.72 11.72
N VAL A 203 -4.97 -12.90 11.54
CA VAL A 203 -4.43 -13.95 10.66
C VAL A 203 -3.37 -14.80 11.36
N TRP A 204 -2.29 -14.18 11.82
CA TRP A 204 -1.17 -14.84 12.48
C TRP A 204 -1.50 -15.15 13.94
N GLY A 205 -1.03 -16.30 14.40
CA GLY A 205 -1.33 -16.80 15.73
C GLY A 205 -0.73 -18.19 15.95
N SER A 206 -1.09 -18.78 17.09
CA SER A 206 -0.87 -20.19 17.37
C SER A 206 -2.16 -20.97 17.24
N ILE A 207 -2.05 -22.26 16.95
CA ILE A 207 -3.20 -23.17 16.86
C ILE A 207 -3.03 -24.17 18.00
N SER A 208 -4.06 -24.28 18.84
CA SER A 208 -4.11 -25.30 19.90
C SER A 208 -4.35 -26.69 19.33
N ASP A 209 -4.12 -27.73 20.13
CA ASP A 209 -4.40 -29.12 19.76
C ASP A 209 -5.90 -29.37 19.43
N GLN A 210 -6.78 -28.49 19.90
CA GLN A 210 -8.23 -28.52 19.61
C GLN A 210 -8.59 -27.76 18.33
N GLY A 211 -7.62 -27.23 17.59
CA GLY A 211 -7.83 -26.46 16.36
C GLY A 211 -8.27 -25.00 16.58
N VAL A 212 -8.32 -24.53 17.84
CA VAL A 212 -8.64 -23.12 18.15
C VAL A 212 -7.43 -22.25 17.85
N VAL A 213 -7.65 -21.17 17.08
CA VAL A 213 -6.64 -20.18 16.72
C VAL A 213 -6.59 -19.07 17.76
N THR A 214 -5.39 -18.78 18.27
CA THR A 214 -5.12 -17.64 19.16
C THR A 214 -4.24 -16.64 18.42
N HIS A 215 -4.81 -15.52 18.01
CA HIS A 215 -4.08 -14.47 17.30
C HIS A 215 -3.11 -13.69 18.19
N ILE A 216 -2.05 -13.14 17.60
CA ILE A 216 -0.99 -12.43 18.33
C ILE A 216 -1.55 -11.26 19.15
N THR A 217 -2.48 -10.49 18.58
CA THR A 217 -3.13 -9.37 19.29
C THR A 217 -4.61 -9.59 19.57
N GLY A 218 -5.07 -10.85 19.52
CA GLY A 218 -6.40 -11.25 19.98
C GLY A 218 -7.59 -10.61 19.26
N GLY A 219 -7.50 -10.33 17.96
CA GLY A 219 -8.63 -9.79 17.18
C GLY A 219 -9.00 -8.34 17.51
N ASN A 220 -8.09 -7.56 18.11
CA ASN A 220 -8.34 -6.18 18.48
C ASN A 220 -8.54 -5.21 17.29
N PHE A 221 -8.26 -5.61 16.05
CA PHE A 221 -8.30 -4.72 14.89
C PHE A 221 -9.71 -4.17 14.62
N ALA A 222 -10.76 -4.99 14.74
CA ALA A 222 -12.13 -4.60 14.41
C ALA A 222 -12.65 -3.41 15.25
N GLN A 223 -12.25 -3.32 16.52
CA GLN A 223 -12.70 -2.25 17.42
C GLN A 223 -11.68 -1.12 17.58
N SER A 224 -10.38 -1.41 17.52
CA SER A 224 -9.36 -0.38 17.76
C SER A 224 -8.96 0.36 16.50
N SER A 225 -8.95 -0.28 15.33
CA SER A 225 -8.45 0.34 14.09
C SER A 225 -9.36 1.41 13.51
N ILE A 226 -10.56 1.61 14.06
CA ILE A 226 -11.55 2.61 13.60
C ILE A 226 -11.35 4.02 14.22
N THR A 227 -10.33 4.20 15.07
CA THR A 227 -9.99 5.46 15.75
C THR A 227 -8.49 5.75 15.64
N ILE A 228 -8.07 7.01 15.51
CA ILE A 228 -6.64 7.38 15.50
C ILE A 228 -6.02 7.03 16.85
N ASN A 229 -6.77 7.21 17.95
CA ASN A 229 -6.31 6.83 19.27
C ASN A 229 -6.01 5.33 19.37
N GLY A 230 -6.82 4.47 18.74
CA GLY A 230 -6.54 3.03 18.69
C GLY A 230 -5.27 2.68 17.92
N TRP A 231 -4.99 3.35 16.79
CA TRP A 231 -3.70 3.21 16.09
C TRP A 231 -2.51 3.64 16.94
N LEU A 232 -2.66 4.71 17.73
CA LEU A 232 -1.58 5.16 18.61
C LEU A 232 -1.38 4.20 19.79
N ARG A 233 -2.45 3.79 20.46
CA ARG A 233 -2.40 3.02 21.71
C ARG A 233 -2.15 1.53 21.46
N ASP A 234 -2.99 0.89 20.66
CA ASP A 234 -3.05 -0.58 20.55
C ASP A 234 -2.14 -1.13 19.45
N PHE A 235 -1.66 -0.25 18.56
CA PHE A 235 -0.69 -0.59 17.54
C PHE A 235 0.68 0.02 17.83
N LEU A 236 0.86 1.34 17.69
CA LEU A 236 2.18 1.96 17.79
C LEU A 236 2.80 1.83 19.18
N TRP A 237 2.08 2.23 20.23
CA TRP A 237 2.59 2.18 21.60
C TRP A 237 2.76 0.73 22.08
N ALA A 238 1.73 -0.10 21.90
CA ALA A 238 1.77 -1.49 22.36
C ALA A 238 2.85 -2.32 21.64
N GLN A 239 3.02 -2.16 20.32
CA GLN A 239 4.01 -2.95 19.57
C GLN A 239 5.43 -2.38 19.66
N ALA A 240 5.61 -1.11 20.07
CA ALA A 240 6.92 -0.54 20.36
C ALA A 240 7.53 -1.04 21.69
N SER A 241 6.78 -1.77 22.52
CA SER A 241 7.26 -2.27 23.81
C SER A 241 8.16 -3.52 23.71
N GLN A 242 8.45 -4.01 22.50
CA GLN A 242 9.37 -5.13 22.30
C GLN A 242 10.78 -4.69 22.70
N ASN A 243 11.26 -5.14 23.87
CA ASN A 243 12.59 -4.81 24.39
C ASN A 243 13.69 -5.44 23.51
N GLY A 244 14.20 -4.68 22.55
CA GLY A 244 15.31 -5.08 21.67
C GLY A 244 16.72 -5.04 22.31
N TYR A 245 16.84 -4.71 23.60
CA TYR A 245 18.14 -4.55 24.28
C TYR A 245 18.83 -5.86 24.73
N ILE A 246 18.34 -7.05 24.34
CA ILE A 246 18.91 -8.36 24.73
C ILE A 246 19.33 -9.23 23.53
N MET A 247 19.65 -8.63 22.37
CA MET A 247 20.27 -9.37 21.25
C MET A 247 21.37 -8.55 20.56
N ALA A 248 22.52 -8.44 21.23
CA ALA A 248 23.82 -8.12 20.64
C ALA A 248 24.87 -9.08 21.18
#